data_AF-A0A382I5N9-F1
#
_entry.id   AF-A0A382I5N9-F1
#
_cell.length_a   1.000
_cell.length_b   1.000
_cell.length_c   1.000
_cell.angle_alpha   90.00
_cell.angle_beta   90.00
_cell.angle_gamma   90.00
#
_symmetry.space_group_name_H-M   'P 1'
#
loop_
_entity.id
_entity.type
_entity.pdbx_description
1 polymer ?
#
loop_
_entity_poly.entity_id
_entity_poly.type
_entity_poly.pdbx_seq_one_letter_code
_entity_poly.pdbx_strand_id
1 'polypeptide(L)'
;DATFLAAVQVIVYAGAIVILFLFVIMLLGVDRAENLDVEPIAGQRPLAVLIGAGILGTTLSALLVAVGGPTGAPAANSPLGDAGDNTRRLGEALFTDHVFAVELTALLLTVAVVGAVVLVRRLAGPLQPLPVVAVASEPEDEPEDTEEAPDEEAGA
;
A
#
# COMPACT_ATOMS: atom_id res chain seq x y z
N ASP A 1 -1.91 -30.13 -13.01
CA ASP A 1 -1.61 -29.36 -11.79
C ASP A 1 -1.43 -27.89 -12.12
N ALA A 2 -1.89 -27.00 -11.25
CA ALA A 2 -1.80 -25.54 -11.45
C ALA A 2 -0.53 -24.95 -10.83
N THR A 3 0.61 -25.63 -10.97
CA THR A 3 1.88 -25.28 -10.31
C THR A 3 2.35 -23.87 -10.65
N PHE A 4 2.17 -23.44 -11.90
CA PHE A 4 2.49 -22.08 -12.33
C PHE A 4 1.64 -21.02 -11.60
N LEU A 5 0.32 -21.19 -11.54
CA LEU A 5 -0.57 -20.25 -10.85
C LEU A 5 -0.28 -20.21 -9.34
N ALA A 6 0.01 -21.36 -8.74
CA ALA A 6 0.40 -21.43 -7.33
C ALA A 6 1.70 -20.64 -7.07
N ALA A 7 2.71 -20.78 -7.93
CA ALA A 7 3.96 -20.00 -7.83
C ALA A 7 3.71 -18.49 -8.01
N VAL A 8 2.92 -18.08 -9.02
CA VAL A 8 2.57 -16.66 -9.25
C VAL A 8 1.80 -16.08 -8.06
N GLN A 9 0.90 -16.84 -7.44
CA GLN A 9 0.18 -16.42 -6.24
C GLN A 9 1.13 -16.08 -5.09
N VAL A 10 2.13 -16.94 -4.83
CA VAL A 10 3.11 -16.67 -3.78
C VAL A 10 3.97 -15.46 -4.13
N ILE A 11 4.48 -15.37 -5.36
CA ILE A 11 5.40 -14.30 -5.77
C ILE A 11 4.71 -12.94 -5.81
N VAL A 12 3.53 -12.84 -6.44
CA VAL A 12 2.87 -11.56 -6.68
C VAL A 12 1.99 -11.17 -5.51
N TYR A 13 1.06 -12.04 -5.10
CA TYR A 13 0.09 -11.69 -4.07
C TYR A 13 0.76 -11.63 -2.70
N ALA A 14 1.38 -12.72 -2.26
CA ALA A 14 2.02 -12.74 -0.94
C ALA A 14 3.33 -11.94 -0.94
N GLY A 15 4.14 -12.03 -2.00
CA GLY A 15 5.48 -11.44 -2.05
C GLY A 15 5.52 -9.94 -2.36
N ALA A 16 4.66 -9.43 -3.24
CA ALA A 16 4.68 -8.01 -3.60
C ALA A 16 3.53 -7.23 -2.95
N ILE A 17 2.29 -7.66 -3.17
CA ILE A 17 1.10 -6.89 -2.78
C ILE A 17 0.96 -6.84 -1.25
N VAL A 18 0.94 -8.00 -0.58
CA VAL A 18 0.77 -8.04 0.88
C VAL A 18 1.93 -7.34 1.57
N ILE A 19 3.18 -7.56 1.15
CA ILE A 19 4.35 -6.87 1.74
C ILE A 19 4.27 -5.35 1.56
N LEU A 20 3.83 -4.85 0.39
CA LEU A 20 3.60 -3.41 0.17
C LEU A 20 2.55 -2.86 1.15
N PHE A 21 1.42 -3.56 1.30
CA PHE A 21 0.40 -3.16 2.27
C PHE A 21 0.92 -3.17 3.70
N LEU A 22 1.67 -4.20 4.09
CA LEU A 22 2.29 -4.29 5.42
C LEU A 22 3.24 -3.12 5.68
N PHE A 23 4.03 -2.74 4.69
CA PHE A 23 4.88 -1.56 4.77
C PHE A 23 4.06 -0.29 4.98
N VAL A 24 3.00 -0.10 4.20
CA VAL A 24 2.12 1.07 4.29
C VAL A 24 1.41 1.16 5.65
N ILE A 25 0.82 0.08 6.17
CA ILE A 25 0.15 0.11 7.48
C ILE A 25 1.15 0.34 8.62
N MET A 26 2.39 -0.16 8.49
CA MET A 26 3.45 0.06 9.47
C MET A 26 3.89 1.53 9.47
N LEU A 27 4.04 2.13 8.28
CA LEU A 27 4.34 3.56 8.15
C LEU A 27 3.20 4.44 8.67
N LEU A 28 1.94 4.03 8.48
CA LEU A 28 0.77 4.76 8.96
C LEU A 28 0.53 4.60 10.46
N GLY A 29 1.26 3.71 11.15
CA GLY A 29 1.14 3.52 12.60
C GLY A 29 -0.30 3.23 13.02
N VAL A 30 -0.96 2.28 12.35
CA VAL A 30 -2.36 1.93 12.63
C VAL A 30 -2.49 1.35 14.04
N ASP A 31 -2.80 2.21 15.01
CA ASP A 31 -3.03 1.81 16.39
C ASP A 31 -4.46 1.29 16.53
N ARG A 32 -4.60 -0.04 16.68
CA ARG A 32 -5.89 -0.72 16.82
C ARG A 32 -6.43 -0.58 18.23
N ALA A 33 -6.87 0.61 18.59
CA ALA A 33 -7.74 0.84 19.73
C ALA A 33 -9.13 1.29 19.27
N GLU A 34 -9.68 0.62 18.25
CA GLU A 34 -11.08 0.78 17.91
C GLU A 34 -11.90 0.03 18.96
N ASN A 35 -12.57 0.78 19.84
CA ASN A 35 -13.48 0.22 20.84
C ASN A 35 -14.57 -0.57 20.12
N LEU A 36 -14.44 -1.90 20.13
CA LEU A 36 -15.39 -2.83 19.49
C LEU A 36 -16.80 -2.77 20.10
N ASP A 37 -16.96 -2.03 21.20
CA ASP A 37 -18.21 -1.80 21.92
C ASP A 37 -19.09 -0.71 21.30
N VAL A 38 -18.53 0.19 20.48
CA VAL A 38 -19.28 1.26 19.82
C VAL A 38 -19.50 0.89 18.36
N GLU A 39 -20.62 0.22 18.06
CA GLU A 39 -21.09 0.13 16.68
C GLU A 39 -21.50 1.54 16.20
N PRO A 40 -20.90 2.08 15.12
CA PRO A 40 -21.32 3.37 14.56
C PRO A 40 -22.76 3.33 14.01
N ILE A 41 -23.23 2.13 13.64
CA ILE A 41 -24.54 1.86 13.05
C ILE A 41 -25.12 0.60 13.71
N ALA A 42 -26.19 0.76 14.47
CA ALA A 42 -26.81 -0.35 15.21
C ALA A 42 -27.25 -1.48 14.27
N GLY A 43 -26.80 -2.70 14.54
CA GLY A 43 -27.26 -3.90 13.81
C GLY A 43 -26.52 -4.20 12.51
N GLN A 44 -25.42 -3.49 12.21
CA GLN A 44 -24.58 -3.77 11.05
C GLN A 44 -23.95 -5.17 11.12
N ARG A 45 -23.46 -5.59 12.30
CA ARG A 45 -22.83 -6.91 12.47
C ARG A 45 -23.77 -8.08 12.16
N PRO A 46 -24.98 -8.18 12.76
CA PRO A 46 -25.89 -9.29 12.45
C PRO A 46 -26.35 -9.25 10.98
N LEU A 47 -26.54 -8.06 10.40
CA LEU A 47 -26.90 -7.93 8.99
C LEU A 47 -25.76 -8.41 8.05
N ALA A 48 -24.51 -8.04 8.35
CA ALA A 48 -23.34 -8.49 7.60
C ALA A 48 -23.15 -10.01 7.69
N VAL A 49 -23.35 -10.59 8.87
CA VAL A 49 -23.32 -12.05 9.07
C VAL A 49 -24.44 -12.72 8.29
N LEU A 50 -25.66 -12.19 8.33
CA LEU A 50 -26.80 -12.73 7.59
C LEU A 50 -26.55 -12.73 6.08
N ILE A 51 -26.07 -11.61 5.53
CA ILE A 51 -25.76 -11.49 4.10
C ILE A 51 -24.60 -12.42 3.74
N GLY A 52 -23.52 -12.42 4.52
CA GLY A 52 -22.36 -13.29 4.27
C GLY A 52 -22.71 -14.78 4.30
N ALA A 53 -23.50 -15.20 5.30
CA ALA A 53 -24.01 -16.57 5.41
C ALA A 53 -24.98 -16.90 4.27
N GLY A 54 -25.81 -15.93 3.84
CA GLY A 54 -26.70 -16.07 2.69
C GLY A 54 -25.95 -16.29 1.38
N ILE A 55 -24.92 -15.49 1.11
CA ILE A 55 -24.07 -15.66 -0.09
C ILE A 55 -23.33 -17.00 -0.04
N LEU A 56 -22.74 -17.35 1.11
CA LEU A 56 -22.05 -18.63 1.28
C LEU A 56 -23.01 -19.81 1.08
N GLY A 57 -24.17 -19.76 1.73
CA GLY A 57 -25.18 -20.82 1.70
C GLY A 57 -25.79 -21.00 0.31
N THR A 58 -26.11 -19.91 -0.38
CA THR A 58 -26.63 -19.98 -1.76
C THR A 58 -25.57 -20.49 -2.74
N THR A 59 -24.32 -20.05 -2.62
CA THR A 59 -23.21 -20.54 -3.47
C THR A 59 -22.94 -22.02 -3.23
N LEU A 60 -22.90 -22.46 -1.97
CA LEU A 60 -22.70 -23.86 -1.62
C LEU A 60 -23.87 -24.73 -2.08
N SER A 61 -25.11 -24.25 -1.90
CA SER A 61 -26.31 -24.94 -2.38
C SER A 61 -26.30 -25.06 -3.90
N ALA A 62 -25.94 -23.99 -4.62
CA ALA A 62 -25.80 -24.02 -6.07
C ALA A 62 -24.73 -25.03 -6.52
N LEU A 63 -23.59 -25.10 -5.81
CA LEU A 63 -22.53 -26.04 -6.11
C LEU A 63 -22.95 -27.50 -5.87
N LEU A 64 -23.69 -27.76 -4.78
CA LEU A 64 -24.14 -29.11 -4.42
C LEU A 64 -25.28 -29.62 -5.31
N VAL A 65 -26.13 -28.72 -5.80
CA VAL A 65 -27.27 -29.06 -6.68
C VAL A 65 -26.87 -29.08 -8.16
N ALA A 66 -25.71 -28.51 -8.53
CA ALA A 66 -25.22 -28.51 -9.91
C ALA A 66 -24.90 -29.93 -10.42
N VAL A 67 -25.75 -30.47 -11.30
CA VAL A 67 -25.61 -31.80 -11.93
C VAL A 67 -24.53 -31.85 -13.03
N GLY A 68 -23.71 -30.80 -13.19
CA GLY A 68 -22.67 -30.71 -14.22
C GLY A 68 -21.37 -30.04 -13.77
N GLY A 69 -21.13 -29.95 -12.46
CA GLY A 69 -20.05 -29.14 -11.90
C GLY A 69 -20.32 -27.63 -12.02
N PRO A 70 -19.48 -26.77 -11.40
CA PRO A 70 -19.73 -25.32 -11.31
C PRO A 70 -19.79 -24.58 -12.66
N THR A 71 -19.34 -25.21 -13.75
CA THR A 71 -19.31 -24.62 -15.10
C THR A 71 -20.35 -25.21 -16.05
N GLY A 72 -21.13 -26.22 -15.64
CA GLY A 72 -22.07 -26.93 -16.52
C GLY A 72 -21.42 -27.70 -17.67
N ALA A 73 -20.09 -27.73 -17.75
CA ALA A 73 -19.35 -28.54 -18.69
C ALA A 73 -19.07 -29.91 -18.06
N PRO A 74 -19.27 -31.05 -18.78
CA PRO A 74 -18.82 -32.34 -18.29
C PRO A 74 -17.36 -32.19 -17.90
N ALA A 75 -17.03 -32.61 -16.67
CA ALA A 75 -15.71 -32.44 -16.08
C ALA A 75 -14.66 -32.71 -17.15
N ALA A 76 -13.96 -31.65 -17.58
CA ALA A 76 -12.89 -31.75 -18.53
C ALA A 76 -11.74 -32.45 -17.80
N ASN A 77 -11.88 -33.76 -17.63
CA ASN A 77 -10.86 -34.70 -17.18
C ASN A 77 -9.83 -34.87 -18.30
N SER A 78 -9.46 -33.76 -18.96
CA SER A 78 -8.30 -33.74 -19.82
C SER A 78 -7.13 -34.09 -18.91
N PRO A 79 -6.30 -35.08 -19.26
CA PRO A 79 -5.10 -35.38 -18.51
C PRO A 79 -4.39 -34.07 -18.24
N LEU A 80 -4.25 -33.73 -16.96
CA LEU A 80 -3.43 -32.61 -16.53
C LEU A 80 -2.03 -32.95 -17.05
N GLY A 81 -1.66 -32.35 -18.18
CA GLY A 81 -0.36 -32.56 -18.79
C GLY A 81 0.76 -32.25 -17.79
N ASP A 82 1.98 -32.63 -18.13
CA ASP A 82 3.14 -32.33 -17.29
C ASP A 82 3.20 -30.83 -16.93
N ALA A 83 3.72 -30.49 -15.75
CA ALA A 83 3.70 -29.11 -15.25
C ALA A 83 4.38 -28.12 -16.23
N GLY A 84 5.42 -28.57 -16.93
CA GLY A 84 6.08 -27.80 -17.99
C GLY A 84 5.19 -27.56 -19.23
N ASP A 85 4.35 -28.53 -19.58
CA ASP A 85 3.42 -28.42 -20.72
C ASP A 85 2.30 -27.41 -20.43
N ASN A 86 1.80 -27.36 -19.19
CA ASN A 86 0.78 -26.39 -18.79
C ASN A 86 1.27 -24.94 -18.84
N THR A 87 2.50 -24.64 -18.37
CA THR A 87 3.07 -23.28 -18.47
C THR A 87 3.27 -22.87 -19.91
N ARG A 88 3.77 -23.78 -20.75
CA ARG A 88 3.97 -23.52 -22.17
C ARG A 88 2.65 -23.21 -22.87
N ARG A 89 1.64 -24.08 -22.70
CA ARG A 89 0.31 -23.90 -23.31
C ARG A 89 -0.39 -22.64 -22.84
N LEU A 90 -0.24 -22.29 -21.56
CA LEU A 90 -0.77 -21.03 -21.03
C LEU A 90 -0.09 -19.82 -21.69
N GLY A 91 1.24 -19.86 -21.82
CA GLY A 91 1.99 -18.83 -22.53
C GLY A 91 1.56 -18.69 -23.99
N GLU A 92 1.44 -19.81 -24.71
CA GLU A 92 0.93 -19.82 -26.09
C GLU A 92 -0.47 -19.19 -26.16
N ALA A 93 -1.43 -19.66 -25.36
CA ALA A 93 -2.79 -19.11 -25.35
C ALA A 93 -2.87 -17.62 -24.99
N LEU A 94 -1.99 -17.12 -24.10
CA LEU A 94 -1.92 -15.70 -23.74
C LEU A 94 -1.37 -14.85 -24.90
N PHE A 95 -0.38 -15.35 -25.63
CA PHE A 95 0.30 -14.61 -26.69
C PHE A 95 -0.20 -14.94 -28.11
N THR A 96 -1.17 -15.84 -28.27
CA THR A 96 -1.86 -16.06 -29.55
C THR A 96 -3.32 -15.64 -29.47
N ASP A 97 -4.07 -16.22 -28.53
CA ASP A 97 -5.54 -16.10 -28.52
C ASP A 97 -5.99 -14.91 -27.67
N HIS A 98 -5.23 -14.57 -26.63
CA HIS A 98 -5.57 -13.52 -25.66
C HIS A 98 -4.60 -12.32 -25.69
N VAL A 99 -3.96 -12.06 -26.83
CA VAL A 99 -2.99 -10.96 -27.01
C VAL A 99 -3.58 -9.62 -26.55
N PHE A 100 -4.83 -9.36 -26.90
CA PHE A 100 -5.51 -8.13 -26.52
C PHE A 100 -5.65 -7.97 -24.99
N ALA A 101 -5.90 -9.06 -24.27
CA ALA A 101 -5.98 -9.02 -22.81
C ALA A 101 -4.60 -8.75 -22.18
N VAL A 102 -3.54 -9.31 -22.74
CA VAL A 102 -2.16 -9.06 -22.29
C VAL A 102 -1.76 -7.60 -22.54
N GLU A 103 -2.07 -7.08 -23.73
CA GLU A 103 -1.84 -5.68 -24.11
C GLU A 103 -2.55 -4.72 -23.14
N LEU A 104 -3.84 -4.95 -22.88
CA LEU A 104 -4.61 -4.13 -21.94
C LEU A 104 -4.02 -4.18 -20.53
N THR A 105 -3.55 -5.35 -20.10
CA THR A 105 -2.91 -5.51 -18.79
C THR A 105 -1.57 -4.75 -18.74
N ALA A 106 -0.78 -4.77 -19.81
CA ALA A 106 0.46 -4.00 -19.90
C ALA A 106 0.21 -2.49 -19.85
N LEU A 107 -0.82 -2.01 -20.55
CA LEU A 107 -1.28 -0.61 -20.46
C LEU A 107 -1.74 -0.27 -19.03
N LEU A 108 -2.52 -1.14 -18.40
CA LEU A 108 -2.99 -0.95 -17.03
C LEU A 108 -1.81 -0.84 -16.05
N LEU A 109 -0.81 -1.72 -16.16
CA LEU A 109 0.40 -1.65 -15.34
C LEU A 109 1.20 -0.35 -15.58
N THR A 110 1.28 0.10 -16.83
CA THR A 110 1.92 1.37 -17.19
C THR A 110 1.20 2.55 -16.53
N VAL A 111 -0.13 2.58 -16.63
CA VAL A 111 -0.98 3.60 -15.99
C VAL A 111 -0.84 3.55 -14.47
N ALA A 112 -0.74 2.36 -13.87
CA ALA A 112 -0.54 2.22 -12.43
C ALA A 112 0.78 2.83 -11.96
N VAL A 113 1.88 2.58 -12.68
CA VAL A 113 3.20 3.17 -12.36
C VAL A 113 3.17 4.70 -12.50
N VAL A 114 2.64 5.19 -13.62
CA VAL A 114 2.49 6.65 -13.84
C VAL A 114 1.60 7.27 -12.76
N GLY A 115 0.47 6.63 -12.43
CA GLY A 115 -0.45 7.06 -11.38
C GLY A 115 0.22 7.13 -10.01
N ALA A 116 1.02 6.13 -9.64
CA ALA A 116 1.76 6.13 -8.38
C ALA A 116 2.80 7.27 -8.31
N VAL A 117 3.55 7.51 -9.40
CA VAL A 117 4.55 8.59 -9.47
C VAL A 117 3.87 9.95 -9.38
N VAL A 118 2.78 10.17 -10.13
CA VAL A 118 2.01 11.43 -10.11
C VAL A 118 1.42 11.69 -8.72
N LEU A 119 0.92 10.65 -8.04
CA LEU A 119 0.33 10.78 -6.70
C LEU A 119 1.38 11.21 -5.64
N VAL A 120 2.62 10.73 -5.77
CA VAL A 120 3.71 11.07 -4.83
C VAL A 120 4.38 12.41 -5.16
N ARG A 121 4.34 12.86 -6.42
CA ARG A 121 5.05 14.06 -6.87
C ARG A 121 4.41 15.34 -6.31
N ARG A 122 5.06 15.94 -5.32
CA ARG A 122 4.72 17.29 -4.82
C ARG A 122 5.35 18.34 -5.74
N LEU A 123 4.55 19.30 -6.23
CA LEU A 123 5.07 20.47 -6.92
C LEU A 123 5.95 21.25 -5.93
N ALA A 124 7.23 21.41 -6.23
CA ALA A 124 8.13 22.26 -5.45
C ALA A 124 7.53 23.67 -5.39
N GLY A 125 7.27 24.16 -4.18
CA GLY A 125 6.70 25.48 -3.94
C GLY A 125 7.64 26.62 -4.35
N PRO A 126 7.14 27.86 -4.49
CA PRO A 126 7.92 29.00 -4.96
C PRO A 126 9.18 29.23 -4.12
N LEU A 127 10.30 29.47 -4.81
CA LEU A 127 11.65 29.67 -4.30
C LEU A 127 11.64 30.63 -3.09
N GLN A 128 11.99 30.13 -1.90
CA GLN A 128 12.19 30.98 -0.74
C GLN A 128 13.28 32.03 -1.06
N PRO A 129 13.05 33.33 -0.79
CA PRO A 129 14.08 34.34 -0.96
C PRO A 129 15.24 34.02 -0.02
N LEU A 130 16.43 33.94 -0.60
CA LEU A 130 17.65 33.52 0.07
C LEU A 130 17.94 34.47 1.26
N PRO A 131 18.38 33.94 2.41
CA PRO A 131 18.67 34.77 3.58
C PRO A 131 19.79 35.75 3.24
N VAL A 132 19.49 37.04 3.32
CA VAL A 132 20.50 38.10 3.19
C VAL A 132 21.33 38.03 4.47
N VAL A 133 22.57 37.57 4.35
CA VAL A 133 23.53 37.53 5.47
C VAL A 133 23.78 38.98 5.90
N ALA A 134 23.25 39.36 7.06
CA ALA A 134 23.60 40.61 7.71
C ALA A 134 25.04 40.46 8.22
N VAL A 135 25.98 41.08 7.50
CA VAL A 135 27.38 41.15 7.92
C VAL A 135 27.42 42.03 9.16
N ALA A 136 27.79 41.45 10.31
CA ALA A 136 27.98 42.19 11.55
C ALA A 136 29.19 43.14 11.38
N SER A 137 28.94 44.45 11.47
CA SER A 137 29.99 45.44 11.70
C SER A 137 30.46 45.32 13.15
N GLU A 138 31.74 45.02 13.35
CA GLU A 138 32.38 44.84 14.65
C GLU A 138 32.33 46.14 15.49
N PRO A 139 32.13 46.08 16.82
CA PRO A 139 32.13 47.26 17.66
C PRO A 139 33.56 47.71 17.95
N GLU A 140 33.79 49.02 17.85
CA GLU A 140 35.08 49.66 18.16
C GLU A 140 35.40 49.55 19.66
N ASP A 141 36.65 49.21 19.98
CA ASP A 141 37.20 49.06 21.34
C ASP A 141 37.12 50.37 22.16
N GLU A 142 36.46 50.33 23.33
CA GLU A 142 36.60 51.37 24.37
C GLU A 142 37.73 51.01 25.34
N PRO A 143 38.58 51.97 25.78
CA PRO A 143 39.71 51.67 26.66
C PRO A 143 39.28 51.53 28.13
N GLU A 144 39.84 50.53 28.82
CA GLU A 144 39.71 50.30 30.26
C GLU A 144 40.42 51.41 31.07
N ASP A 145 39.65 52.26 31.76
CA ASP A 145 40.14 53.01 32.92
C ASP A 145 39.94 52.17 34.18
N THR A 146 41.04 51.60 34.68
CA THR A 146 41.08 50.92 35.98
C THR A 146 41.37 51.97 37.05
N GLU A 147 40.33 52.47 37.73
CA GLU A 147 40.51 53.32 38.91
C GLU A 147 40.32 52.48 40.19
N GLU A 148 41.40 52.42 40.97
CA GLU A 148 41.55 51.76 42.27
C GLU A 148 40.52 52.24 43.31
N ALA A 149 39.90 51.31 44.03
CA ALA A 149 39.39 51.52 45.38
C ALA A 149 40.58 51.47 46.37
N PRO A 150 40.50 51.91 47.65
CA PRO A 150 39.28 52.12 48.45
C PRO A 150 39.34 53.37 49.36
N ASP A 151 38.25 53.70 50.07
CA ASP A 151 38.29 53.94 51.53
C ASP A 151 36.93 54.39 52.12
N GLU A 152 36.85 54.11 53.43
CA GLU A 152 35.97 54.69 54.45
C GLU A 152 34.58 54.06 54.73
N GLU A 153 34.63 53.15 55.70
CA GLU A 153 33.67 53.05 56.81
C GLU A 153 33.24 54.44 57.32
N ALA A 154 31.93 54.69 57.44
CA ALA A 154 31.27 55.17 58.66
C ALA A 154 29.83 55.64 58.38
N GLY A 155 28.91 55.27 59.27
CA GLY A 155 27.75 56.13 59.59
C GLY A 155 26.37 55.52 59.37
N ALA A 156 25.87 54.90 60.44
CA ALA A 156 24.49 54.82 60.96
C ALA A 156 23.30 55.13 60.03
#